data_AF-X1USQ3-F1
#
_entry.id   AF-X1USQ3-F1
#
_cell.length_a   1.000
_cell.length_b   1.000
_cell.length_c   1.000
_cell.angle_alpha   90.00
_cell.angle_beta   90.00
_cell.angle_gamma   90.00
#
_symmetry.space_group_name_H-M   'P 1'
#
loop_
_entity.id
_entity.type
_entity.pdbx_description
1 polymer ?
#
loop_
_entity_poly.entity_id
_entity_poly.type
_entity_poly.pdbx_seq_one_letter_code
_entity_poly.pdbx_strand_id
1 'polypeptide(L)'
;RSSGFSAASLHPATMDITDGFIAIGTQLKIEKPIKGCIVTSCDSIDGPIVKLFNGSVKKIKTGEEAKKIYKDVEEIIYLGDLLLSFSDVTNRNFHLIKPGYVEEIWKLELREKNPVLEKNIDCFNTAFEDAIKISKEDKVPLHPEYIFYWTEVCVGARCRFFKR
;
A
#
# COMPACT_ATOMS: atom_id res chain seq x y z
N ARG A 1 7.75 10.27 10.67
CA ARG A 1 9.07 10.68 10.12
C ARG A 1 10.16 9.82 10.76
N SER A 2 10.21 8.55 10.38
CA SER A 2 11.08 7.54 11.02
C SER A 2 11.90 6.73 10.01
N SER A 3 11.63 6.90 8.71
CA SER A 3 12.31 6.22 7.60
C SER A 3 13.52 7.01 7.09
N GLY A 4 14.47 6.30 6.47
CA GLY A 4 15.71 6.85 5.91
C GLY A 4 16.97 6.25 6.54
N PHE A 5 18.12 6.44 5.87
CA PHE A 5 19.41 5.89 6.29
C PHE A 5 19.36 4.36 6.50
N SER A 6 18.87 3.62 5.51
CA SER A 6 18.63 2.18 5.58
C SER A 6 17.59 1.75 6.63
N ALA A 7 16.67 2.64 7.02
CA ALA A 7 15.43 2.28 7.71
C ALA A 7 14.26 2.22 6.72
N ALA A 8 13.45 1.17 6.84
CA ALA A 8 12.20 0.99 6.10
C ALA A 8 11.01 1.11 7.06
N SER A 9 9.85 1.55 6.58
CA SER A 9 8.64 1.58 7.40
C SER A 9 7.60 0.58 6.93
N LEU A 10 6.93 -0.03 7.89
CA LEU A 10 5.82 -0.96 7.70
C LEU A 10 4.60 -0.46 8.46
N HIS A 11 3.43 -0.89 8.01
CA HIS A 11 2.20 -0.61 8.72
C HIS A 11 2.15 -1.36 10.05
N PRO A 12 1.71 -0.75 11.17
CA PRO A 12 1.60 -1.44 12.47
C PRO A 12 0.77 -2.72 12.41
N ALA A 13 -0.30 -2.74 11.62
CA ALA A 13 -1.10 -3.95 11.41
C ALA A 13 -0.30 -5.12 10.84
N THR A 14 0.70 -4.85 9.97
CA THR A 14 1.59 -5.88 9.44
C THR A 14 2.54 -6.43 10.52
N MET A 15 2.96 -5.60 11.46
CA MET A 15 3.78 -6.02 12.59
C MET A 15 2.99 -6.96 13.51
N ASP A 16 1.76 -6.58 13.83
CA ASP A 16 0.89 -7.36 14.72
C ASP A 16 0.40 -8.67 14.08
N ILE A 17 0.12 -8.68 12.77
CA ILE A 17 -0.33 -9.89 12.06
C ILE A 17 0.78 -10.93 11.89
N THR A 18 2.04 -10.52 12.02
CA THR A 18 3.21 -11.41 11.97
C THR A 18 3.65 -11.87 13.36
N ASP A 19 2.74 -11.86 14.33
CA ASP A 19 2.97 -12.23 15.73
C ASP A 19 4.07 -11.41 16.42
N GLY A 20 4.28 -10.17 15.95
CA GLY A 20 5.36 -9.32 16.44
C GLY A 20 6.77 -9.80 16.07
N PHE A 21 6.90 -10.75 15.12
CA PHE A 21 8.22 -11.11 14.56
C PHE A 21 8.87 -9.90 13.89
N ILE A 22 8.07 -9.16 13.11
CA ILE A 22 8.46 -7.87 12.58
C ILE A 22 8.00 -6.81 13.58
N ALA A 23 8.95 -6.17 14.26
CA ALA A 23 8.69 -5.11 15.22
C ALA A 23 9.57 -3.90 14.91
N ILE A 24 9.29 -2.79 15.60
CA ILE A 24 10.14 -1.61 15.53
C ILE A 24 11.54 -1.98 16.04
N GLY A 25 12.56 -1.74 15.21
CA GLY A 25 13.95 -2.10 15.50
C GLY A 25 14.37 -3.47 14.97
N THR A 26 13.46 -4.31 14.48
CA THR A 26 13.82 -5.57 13.83
C THR A 26 14.64 -5.30 12.58
N GLN A 27 15.77 -5.98 12.45
CA GLN A 27 16.58 -5.93 11.23
C GLN A 27 16.07 -6.96 10.22
N LEU A 28 15.56 -6.49 9.09
CA LEU A 28 15.19 -7.34 7.97
C LEU A 28 16.29 -7.37 6.94
N LYS A 29 16.52 -8.54 6.32
CA LYS A 29 17.34 -8.67 5.13
C LYS A 29 16.42 -8.71 3.92
N ILE A 30 16.55 -7.73 3.04
CA ILE A 30 15.77 -7.63 1.81
C ILE A 30 16.68 -7.80 0.59
N GLU A 31 16.11 -8.22 -0.54
CA GLU A 31 16.86 -8.45 -1.76
C GLU A 31 17.18 -7.13 -2.48
N LYS A 32 16.20 -6.22 -2.53
CA LYS A 32 16.24 -4.95 -3.26
C LYS A 32 15.60 -3.86 -2.40
N PRO A 33 16.06 -2.59 -2.44
CA PRO A 33 17.28 -2.06 -3.07
C PRO A 33 18.53 -2.12 -2.17
N ILE A 34 18.37 -2.50 -0.89
CA ILE A 34 19.43 -2.57 0.13
C ILE A 34 19.58 -3.99 0.67
N LYS A 35 20.75 -4.34 1.24
CA LYS A 35 21.01 -5.68 1.79
C LYS A 35 20.36 -5.94 3.15
N GLY A 36 20.03 -4.88 3.87
CA GLY A 36 19.37 -4.97 5.15
C GLY A 36 18.81 -3.62 5.58
N CYS A 37 17.70 -3.66 6.29
CA CYS A 37 17.02 -2.48 6.79
C CYS A 37 16.56 -2.67 8.22
N ILE A 38 16.45 -1.57 8.96
CA ILE A 38 15.79 -1.54 10.26
C ILE A 38 14.33 -1.15 10.05
N VAL A 39 13.42 -1.88 10.67
CA VAL A 39 11.99 -1.63 10.56
C VAL A 39 11.55 -0.53 11.51
N THR A 40 10.69 0.34 11.01
CA THR A 40 10.00 1.41 11.73
C THR A 40 8.50 1.37 11.41
N SER A 41 7.67 2.10 12.16
CA SER A 41 6.23 2.16 11.91
C SER A 41 5.82 3.38 11.08
N CYS A 42 4.85 3.17 10.18
CA CYS A 42 4.13 4.23 9.50
C CYS A 42 2.67 3.82 9.34
N ASP A 43 1.76 4.63 9.85
CA ASP A 43 0.31 4.44 9.85
C ASP A 43 -0.40 5.02 8.62
N SER A 44 0.32 5.77 7.78
CA SER A 44 -0.24 6.38 6.56
C SER A 44 -0.21 5.45 5.33
N ILE A 45 0.53 4.35 5.39
CA ILE A 45 0.68 3.40 4.28
C ILE A 45 -0.30 2.23 4.39
N ASP A 46 -0.47 1.44 3.34
CA ASP A 46 -1.45 0.36 3.38
C ASP A 46 -1.00 -0.82 4.25
N GLY A 47 -1.96 -1.28 5.05
CA GLY A 47 -1.84 -2.48 5.87
C GLY A 47 -2.05 -3.79 5.10
N PRO A 48 -1.98 -4.93 5.81
CA PRO A 48 -2.12 -6.25 5.22
C PRO A 48 -3.57 -6.56 4.84
N ILE A 49 -3.73 -7.44 3.84
CA ILE A 49 -5.00 -8.03 3.45
C ILE A 49 -4.97 -9.51 3.82
N VAL A 50 -5.92 -9.92 4.66
CA VAL A 50 -5.98 -11.28 5.21
C VAL A 50 -7.28 -11.97 4.83
N LYS A 51 -7.22 -13.30 4.76
CA LYS A 51 -8.37 -14.20 4.68
C LYS A 51 -8.61 -14.80 6.06
N LEU A 52 -9.84 -14.71 6.55
CA LEU A 52 -10.26 -15.30 7.82
C LEU A 52 -10.79 -16.73 7.60
N PHE A 53 -10.80 -17.56 8.64
CA PHE A 53 -11.32 -18.95 8.56
C PHE A 53 -12.78 -19.05 8.11
N ASN A 54 -13.57 -17.98 8.25
CA ASN A 54 -14.94 -17.91 7.75
C ASN A 54 -15.03 -17.67 6.22
N GLY A 55 -13.89 -17.56 5.53
CA GLY A 55 -13.78 -17.30 4.10
C GLY A 55 -13.86 -15.82 3.71
N SER A 56 -14.05 -14.90 4.67
CA SER A 56 -14.06 -13.46 4.39
C SER A 56 -12.66 -12.89 4.20
N VAL A 57 -12.54 -11.91 3.31
CA VAL A 57 -11.29 -11.18 3.04
C VAL A 57 -11.41 -9.78 3.58
N LYS A 58 -10.40 -9.33 4.34
CA LYS A 58 -10.42 -8.03 5.02
C LYS A 58 -9.07 -7.33 4.91
N LYS A 59 -9.10 -6.05 4.55
CA LYS A 59 -7.96 -5.14 4.63
C LYS A 59 -7.92 -4.54 6.04
N ILE A 60 -6.80 -4.69 6.74
CA ILE A 60 -6.66 -4.28 8.13
C ILE A 60 -6.05 -2.88 8.18
N LYS A 61 -6.73 -1.95 8.87
CA LYS A 61 -6.30 -0.54 8.93
C LYS A 61 -5.59 -0.16 10.23
N THR A 62 -5.70 -0.96 11.30
CA THR A 62 -5.07 -0.63 12.60
C THR A 62 -4.37 -1.83 13.22
N GLY A 63 -3.32 -1.56 14.01
CA GLY A 63 -2.59 -2.61 14.76
C GLY A 63 -3.46 -3.30 15.82
N GLU A 64 -4.29 -2.54 16.52
CA GLU A 64 -5.22 -3.10 17.52
C GLU A 64 -6.22 -4.08 16.91
N GLU A 65 -6.71 -3.79 15.70
CA GLU A 65 -7.55 -4.70 14.94
C GLU A 65 -6.78 -5.96 14.55
N ALA A 66 -5.57 -5.82 14.00
CA ALA A 66 -4.71 -6.94 13.63
C ALA A 66 -4.47 -7.90 14.80
N LYS A 67 -4.18 -7.38 15.99
CA LYS A 67 -3.94 -8.19 17.19
C LYS A 67 -5.17 -8.99 17.63
N LYS A 68 -6.38 -8.45 17.44
CA LYS A 68 -7.63 -9.15 17.80
C LYS A 68 -7.94 -10.29 16.83
N ILE A 69 -7.77 -10.03 15.53
CA ILE A 69 -8.15 -10.99 14.48
C ILE A 69 -7.05 -12.00 14.16
N TYR A 70 -5.82 -11.82 14.66
CA TYR A 70 -4.69 -12.71 14.39
C TYR A 70 -5.03 -14.20 14.55
N LYS A 71 -5.81 -14.56 15.58
CA LYS A 71 -6.24 -15.94 15.84
C LYS A 71 -7.19 -16.51 14.79
N ASP A 72 -7.91 -15.64 14.09
CA ASP A 72 -8.94 -15.99 13.10
C ASP A 72 -8.40 -15.92 11.67
N VAL A 73 -7.13 -15.54 11.48
CA VAL A 73 -6.47 -15.48 10.17
C VAL A 73 -6.11 -16.87 9.68
N GLU A 74 -6.62 -17.23 8.52
CA GLU A 74 -6.27 -18.45 7.80
C GLU A 74 -5.03 -18.21 6.92
N GLU A 75 -4.99 -17.07 6.21
CA GLU A 75 -3.96 -16.77 5.21
C GLU A 75 -3.74 -15.25 5.11
N ILE A 76 -2.47 -14.83 4.98
CA ILE A 76 -2.11 -13.46 4.62
C ILE A 76 -1.95 -13.39 3.10
N ILE A 77 -2.89 -12.73 2.42
CA ILE A 77 -2.90 -12.61 0.95
C ILE A 77 -1.89 -11.56 0.49
N TYR A 78 -1.89 -10.41 1.17
CA TYR A 78 -0.94 -9.33 0.94
C TYR A 78 -0.41 -8.84 2.29
N LEU A 79 0.91 -8.71 2.38
CA LEU A 79 1.58 -8.28 3.62
C LEU A 79 1.40 -6.76 3.88
N GLY A 80 1.01 -6.01 2.86
CA GLY A 80 0.91 -4.54 2.88
C GLY A 80 2.15 -3.87 2.30
N ASP A 81 2.24 -2.56 2.53
CA ASP A 81 3.27 -1.73 1.94
C ASP A 81 4.59 -1.75 2.72
N LEU A 82 5.70 -1.63 1.99
CA LEU A 82 7.03 -1.39 2.53
C LEU A 82 7.54 -0.03 2.04
N LEU A 83 7.52 0.97 2.92
CA LEU A 83 7.98 2.31 2.61
C LEU A 83 9.50 2.38 2.64
N LEU A 84 10.08 2.68 1.48
CA LEU A 84 11.52 2.83 1.28
C LEU A 84 11.85 4.27 0.88
N SER A 85 12.98 4.77 1.39
CA SER A 85 13.45 6.12 1.04
C SER A 85 14.17 6.12 -0.30
N PHE A 86 13.88 7.11 -1.14
CA PHE A 86 14.60 7.31 -2.42
C PHE A 86 16.13 7.43 -2.23
N SER A 87 16.56 8.03 -1.12
CA SER A 87 17.97 8.17 -0.77
C SER A 87 18.71 6.84 -0.70
N ASP A 88 18.04 5.76 -0.25
CA ASP A 88 18.67 4.42 -0.15
C ASP A 88 18.91 3.80 -1.53
N VAL A 89 18.01 4.05 -2.49
CA VAL A 89 18.18 3.63 -3.89
C VAL A 89 19.36 4.37 -4.52
N THR A 90 19.41 5.69 -4.36
CA THR A 90 20.46 6.55 -4.92
C THR A 90 21.84 6.23 -4.32
N ASN A 91 21.92 6.06 -3.00
CA ASN A 91 23.18 5.77 -2.30
C ASN A 91 23.78 4.41 -2.71
N ARG A 92 22.94 3.42 -3.07
CA ARG A 92 23.42 2.11 -3.56
C ARG A 92 23.61 2.04 -5.06
N ASN A 93 23.39 3.14 -5.78
CA ASN A 93 23.38 3.19 -7.23
C ASN A 93 22.50 2.07 -7.84
N PHE A 94 21.37 1.79 -7.18
CA PHE A 94 20.44 0.76 -7.61
C PHE A 94 19.46 1.35 -8.63
N HIS A 95 19.00 0.54 -9.59
CA HIS A 95 18.01 1.01 -10.55
C HIS A 95 16.66 1.26 -9.85
N LEU A 96 16.05 2.42 -10.11
CA LEU A 96 14.77 2.74 -9.50
C LEU A 96 13.71 1.73 -9.98
N ILE A 97 13.16 0.97 -9.05
CA ILE A 97 12.09 0.03 -9.32
C ILE A 97 10.84 0.85 -9.67
N LYS A 98 10.04 0.35 -10.62
CA LYS A 98 8.76 0.97 -10.94
C LYS A 98 7.91 1.07 -9.64
N PRO A 99 7.53 2.28 -9.20
CA PRO A 99 6.72 2.43 -8.00
C PRO A 99 5.32 1.87 -8.25
N GLY A 100 4.66 1.45 -7.16
CA GLY A 100 3.22 1.22 -7.17
C GLY A 100 2.46 2.51 -7.47
N TYR A 101 1.21 2.39 -7.88
CA TYR A 101 0.34 3.55 -8.07
C TYR A 101 -0.23 3.97 -6.71
N VAL A 102 0.26 5.08 -6.17
CA VAL A 102 -0.04 5.59 -4.82
C VAL A 102 -0.66 6.99 -4.88
N GLU A 103 -1.23 7.42 -3.77
CA GLU A 103 -1.97 8.68 -3.61
C GLU A 103 -1.12 9.89 -4.03
N GLU A 104 0.19 9.86 -3.74
CA GLU A 104 1.10 10.93 -4.13
C GLU A 104 1.31 11.02 -5.64
N ILE A 105 1.32 9.88 -6.36
CA ILE A 105 1.44 9.87 -7.81
C ILE A 105 0.12 10.36 -8.43
N TRP A 106 -1.02 9.88 -7.93
CA TRP A 106 -2.33 10.33 -8.37
C TRP A 106 -2.48 11.86 -8.20
N LYS A 107 -2.02 12.40 -7.06
CA LYS A 107 -1.98 13.83 -6.80
C LYS A 107 -1.10 14.61 -7.77
N LEU A 108 0.06 14.06 -8.17
CA LEU A 108 0.93 14.68 -9.16
C LEU A 108 0.29 14.69 -10.55
N GLU A 109 -0.33 13.58 -10.98
CA GLU A 109 -1.06 13.52 -12.25
C GLU A 109 -2.24 14.51 -12.28
N LEU A 110 -2.95 14.64 -11.16
CA LEU A 110 -4.00 15.64 -10.99
C LEU A 110 -3.45 17.06 -11.06
N ARG A 111 -2.28 17.32 -10.47
CA ARG A 111 -1.61 18.64 -10.54
C ARG A 111 -1.28 19.04 -11.98
N GLU A 112 -0.87 18.09 -12.81
CA GLU A 112 -0.54 18.33 -14.22
C GLU A 112 -1.79 18.68 -15.05
N LYS A 113 -2.94 18.05 -14.75
CA LYS A 113 -4.20 18.32 -15.44
C LYS A 113 -4.94 19.54 -14.91
N ASN A 114 -5.02 19.66 -13.58
CA ASN A 114 -5.84 20.63 -12.88
C ASN A 114 -5.18 21.09 -11.56
N PRO A 115 -4.28 22.08 -11.62
CA PRO A 115 -3.52 22.55 -10.46
C PRO A 115 -4.36 23.32 -9.42
N VAL A 116 -5.59 23.72 -9.76
CA VAL A 116 -6.51 24.38 -8.83
C VAL A 116 -7.19 23.34 -7.95
N LEU A 117 -7.63 22.23 -8.56
CA LEU A 117 -8.30 21.15 -7.85
C LEU A 117 -7.35 20.43 -6.88
N GLU A 118 -6.10 20.20 -7.30
CA GLU A 118 -5.09 19.54 -6.47
C GLU A 118 -4.85 20.20 -5.10
N LYS A 119 -4.87 21.55 -5.06
CA LYS A 119 -4.64 22.28 -3.80
C LYS A 119 -5.79 22.16 -2.80
N ASN A 120 -7.00 21.88 -3.29
CA ASN A 120 -8.20 21.83 -2.48
C ASN A 120 -8.56 20.41 -2.02
N ILE A 121 -7.95 19.39 -2.64
CA ILE A 121 -8.27 17.99 -2.38
C ILE A 121 -7.22 17.36 -1.46
N ASP A 122 -7.72 16.59 -0.49
CA ASP A 122 -6.92 15.67 0.30
C ASP A 122 -6.78 14.34 -0.46
N CYS A 123 -5.54 14.00 -0.83
CA CYS A 123 -5.24 12.77 -1.56
C CYS A 123 -5.33 11.50 -0.72
N PHE A 124 -5.38 11.59 0.61
CA PHE A 124 -5.51 10.41 1.46
C PHE A 124 -6.97 10.13 1.86
N ASN A 125 -7.87 11.08 1.59
CA ASN A 125 -9.27 10.96 1.97
C ASN A 125 -10.17 11.53 0.87
N THR A 126 -10.32 10.76 -0.21
CA THR A 126 -11.22 11.10 -1.32
C THR A 126 -12.38 10.12 -1.35
N ALA A 127 -13.62 10.63 -1.33
CA ALA A 127 -14.81 9.81 -1.45
C ALA A 127 -14.91 9.16 -2.85
N PHE A 128 -15.47 7.96 -2.92
CA PHE A 128 -15.56 7.19 -4.16
C PHE A 128 -16.30 7.94 -5.28
N GLU A 129 -17.38 8.64 -4.94
CA GLU A 129 -18.16 9.42 -5.91
C GLU A 129 -17.33 10.53 -6.54
N ASP A 130 -16.52 11.20 -5.74
CA ASP A 130 -15.66 12.30 -6.20
C ASP A 130 -14.48 11.77 -7.00
N ALA A 131 -13.89 10.64 -6.58
CA ALA A 131 -12.86 9.95 -7.37
C ALA A 131 -13.34 9.60 -8.79
N ILE A 132 -14.59 9.18 -8.95
CA ILE A 132 -15.19 8.92 -10.26
C ILE A 132 -15.38 10.21 -11.07
N LYS A 133 -15.89 11.27 -10.45
CA LYS A 133 -16.09 12.57 -11.13
C LYS A 133 -14.77 13.10 -11.66
N ILE A 134 -13.75 13.14 -10.81
CA ILE A 134 -12.39 13.60 -11.16
C ILE A 134 -11.81 12.77 -12.30
N SER A 135 -11.92 11.43 -12.21
CA SER A 135 -11.42 10.55 -13.27
C SER A 135 -12.10 10.80 -14.63
N LYS A 136 -13.42 11.08 -14.63
CA LYS A 136 -14.18 11.39 -15.85
C LYS A 136 -13.89 12.78 -16.41
N GLU A 137 -13.79 13.79 -15.56
CA GLU A 137 -13.62 15.19 -15.95
C GLU A 137 -12.17 15.48 -16.38
N ASP A 138 -11.20 15.12 -15.54
CA ASP A 138 -9.78 15.46 -15.76
C ASP A 138 -9.02 14.38 -16.56
N LYS A 139 -9.69 13.27 -16.90
CA LYS A 139 -9.10 12.09 -17.58
C LYS A 139 -7.83 11.61 -16.89
N VAL A 140 -7.88 11.53 -15.56
CA VAL A 140 -6.85 10.91 -14.72
C VAL A 140 -7.30 9.49 -14.34
N PRO A 141 -6.37 8.58 -14.00
CA PRO A 141 -6.74 7.28 -13.49
C PRO A 141 -7.59 7.37 -12.21
N LEU A 142 -8.26 6.28 -11.86
CA LEU A 142 -9.05 6.21 -10.63
C LEU A 142 -8.14 6.35 -9.41
N HIS A 143 -8.67 6.86 -8.30
CA HIS A 143 -7.94 6.98 -7.06
C HIS A 143 -7.39 5.62 -6.57
N PRO A 144 -6.13 5.53 -6.11
CA PRO A 144 -5.45 4.29 -5.69
C PRO A 144 -6.22 3.43 -4.70
N GLU A 145 -6.85 4.02 -3.67
CA GLU A 145 -7.64 3.29 -2.67
C GLU A 145 -8.75 2.40 -3.28
N TYR A 146 -9.29 2.78 -4.45
CA TYR A 146 -10.37 2.06 -5.13
C TYR A 146 -9.87 1.17 -6.28
N ILE A 147 -8.56 1.08 -6.49
CA ILE A 147 -7.96 0.22 -7.50
C ILE A 147 -7.63 -1.13 -6.88
N PHE A 148 -8.21 -2.19 -7.43
CA PHE A 148 -7.85 -3.57 -7.07
C PHE A 148 -6.61 -4.05 -7.82
N TYR A 149 -5.96 -5.10 -7.30
CA TYR A 149 -4.79 -5.74 -7.90
C TYR A 149 -5.15 -6.60 -9.13
N TRP A 150 -5.67 -5.97 -10.18
CA TRP A 150 -6.16 -6.64 -11.40
C TRP A 150 -5.08 -7.43 -12.15
N THR A 151 -3.81 -7.04 -12.00
CA THR A 151 -2.66 -7.71 -12.61
C THR A 151 -2.46 -9.13 -12.07
N GLU A 152 -2.79 -9.35 -10.80
CA GLU A 152 -2.65 -10.66 -10.13
C GLU A 152 -3.75 -11.65 -10.57
N VAL A 153 -4.81 -11.16 -11.22
CA VAL A 153 -5.91 -11.99 -11.70
C VAL A 153 -5.71 -12.39 -13.16
N CYS A 154 -5.58 -13.70 -13.40
CA CYS A 154 -5.49 -14.25 -14.74
C CYS A 154 -6.71 -13.86 -15.62
N VAL A 155 -6.47 -13.60 -16.91
CA VAL A 155 -7.49 -13.16 -17.88
C VAL A 155 -8.68 -14.12 -17.92
N GLY A 156 -8.45 -15.45 -17.86
CA GLY A 156 -9.52 -16.44 -17.84
C GLY A 156 -10.39 -16.41 -16.58
N ALA A 157 -9.84 -15.96 -15.44
CA ALA A 157 -10.62 -15.73 -14.22
C ALA A 157 -11.42 -14.41 -14.33
N ARG A 158 -10.83 -13.35 -14.88
CA ARG A 158 -11.52 -12.08 -15.15
C ARG A 158 -12.75 -12.28 -16.04
N CYS A 159 -12.62 -13.00 -17.15
CA CYS A 159 -13.75 -13.25 -18.06
C CYS A 159 -14.88 -14.06 -17.40
N ARG A 160 -14.59 -14.93 -16.44
CA ARG A 160 -15.62 -15.68 -15.70
C ARG A 160 -16.35 -14.80 -14.68
N PHE A 161 -15.63 -13.87 -14.06
CA PHE A 161 -16.21 -12.91 -13.12
C PHE A 161 -17.20 -11.96 -13.80
N PHE A 162 -16.88 -11.49 -15.01
CA PHE A 162 -17.73 -10.56 -15.78
C PHE A 162 -18.87 -11.23 -16.56
N LYS A 163 -18.87 -12.56 -16.70
CA LYS A 163 -19.92 -13.32 -17.41
C LYS A 163 -21.08 -13.74 -16.51
N ARG A 164 -20.95 -13.57 -15.19
CA ARG A 164 -22.04 -13.71 -14.23
C ARG A 164 -22.69 -12.36 -14.02
#